data_AF-A0A6A3LV73-F1
#
_entry.id   AF-A0A6A3LV73-F1
#
_cell.length_a   1.000
_cell.length_b   1.000
_cell.length_c   1.000
_cell.angle_alpha   90.00
_cell.angle_beta   90.00
_cell.angle_gamma   90.00
#
_symmetry.space_group_name_H-M   'P 1'
#
loop_
_entity.id
_entity.type
_entity.pdbx_description
1 polymer ?
#
loop_
_entity_poly.entity_id
_entity_poly.type
_entity_poly.pdbx_seq_one_letter_code
_entity_poly.pdbx_strand_id
1 'polypeptide(L)' 'MPWIAFRYARRDLKLDLCEKFDVKTVPTLIFFNEKGEVVKREGRHFVTDHSQDIDAILANLRQEKKE' A
#
# COMPACT_ATOMS: atom_id res chain seq x y z
N MET A 1 -15.48 -8.87 -2.36
CA MET A 1 -14.70 -7.63 -2.16
C MET A 1 -14.15 -7.19 -3.50
N PRO A 2 -14.21 -5.91 -3.88
CA PRO A 2 -13.94 -5.45 -5.25
C PRO A 2 -12.44 -5.31 -5.59
N TRP A 3 -11.52 -5.78 -4.74
CA TRP A 3 -10.08 -5.67 -4.98
C TRP A 3 -9.43 -6.98 -5.39
N ILE A 4 -8.29 -6.87 -6.07
CA ILE A 4 -7.48 -8.00 -6.54
C ILE A 4 -6.76 -8.64 -5.35
N ALA A 5 -6.66 -9.97 -5.38
CA ALA A 5 -5.88 -10.74 -4.42
C ALA A 5 -4.95 -11.70 -5.16
N PHE A 6 -3.85 -12.08 -4.49
CA PHE A 6 -3.04 -13.20 -4.97
C PHE A 6 -3.84 -14.50 -4.94
N ARG A 7 -3.59 -15.39 -5.92
CA ARG A 7 -4.10 -16.75 -5.87
C ARG A 7 -3.59 -17.42 -4.60
N TYR A 8 -4.48 -18.09 -3.86
CA TYR A 8 -4.13 -18.72 -2.58
C TYR A 8 -2.93 -19.69 -2.68
N ALA A 9 -2.81 -20.40 -3.81
CA ALA A 9 -1.68 -21.30 -4.07
C ALA A 9 -0.31 -20.61 -4.14
N ARG A 10 -0.26 -19.30 -4.43
CA ARG A 10 0.97 -18.52 -4.59
C ARG A 10 1.41 -17.85 -3.29
N ARG A 11 1.59 -18.63 -2.23
CA ARG A 11 2.04 -18.12 -0.92
C ARG A 11 3.51 -17.74 -0.89
N ASP A 12 4.31 -18.32 -1.80
CA ASP A 12 5.68 -17.92 -2.14
C ASP A 12 5.75 -16.41 -2.37
N LEU A 13 4.97 -15.90 -3.32
CA LEU A 13 4.97 -14.47 -3.66
C LEU A 13 4.58 -13.58 -2.49
N LYS A 14 3.66 -14.05 -1.64
CA LYS A 14 3.27 -13.31 -0.42
C LYS A 14 4.45 -13.18 0.53
N LEU A 15 5.24 -14.25 0.72
CA LEU A 15 6.40 -14.24 1.61
C LEU A 15 7.50 -13.35 1.06
N ASP A 16 7.81 -13.46 -0.23
CA ASP A 16 8.81 -12.63 -0.91
C ASP A 16 8.48 -11.13 -0.78
N LEU A 17 7.19 -10.77 -0.92
CA LEU A 17 6.73 -9.39 -0.73
C LEU A 17 6.83 -8.94 0.72
N CYS A 18 6.48 -9.80 1.68
CA CYS A 18 6.64 -9.48 3.09
C CYS A 18 8.10 -9.22 3.46
N GLU A 19 9.03 -10.03 2.95
CA GLU A 19 10.46 -9.84 3.16
C GLU A 19 10.97 -8.57 2.46
N LYS A 20 10.65 -8.41 1.17
CA LYS A 20 11.07 -7.24 0.36
C LYS A 20 10.64 -5.90 0.96
N PHE A 21 9.47 -5.86 1.60
CA PHE A 21 8.93 -4.63 2.18
C PHE A 21 9.00 -4.58 3.71
N ASP A 22 9.69 -5.54 4.34
CA ASP A 22 9.84 -5.67 5.80
C ASP A 22 8.49 -5.65 6.57
N VAL A 23 7.48 -6.35 6.03
CA VAL A 23 6.16 -6.46 6.64
C VAL A 23 6.19 -7.52 7.75
N LYS A 24 6.37 -7.06 8.99
CA LYS A 24 6.45 -7.90 10.20
C LYS A 24 5.11 -8.12 10.90
N THR A 25 4.16 -7.21 10.77
CA THR A 25 2.86 -7.24 11.47
C THR A 25 1.71 -6.96 10.53
N VAL A 26 0.51 -7.36 10.94
CA VAL A 26 -0.74 -7.08 10.23
C VAL A 26 -1.72 -6.33 11.15
N PRO A 27 -2.61 -5.48 10.61
CA PRO A 27 -2.71 -5.09 9.20
C PRO A 27 -1.64 -4.05 8.79
N THR A 28 -1.08 -4.21 7.60
CA THR A 28 -0.12 -3.29 6.95
C THR A 28 -0.61 -2.96 5.54
N LEU A 29 -0.53 -1.69 5.13
CA LEU A 29 -0.96 -1.21 3.82
C LEU A 29 0.13 -0.31 3.24
N ILE A 30 0.63 -0.65 2.04
CA ILE A 30 1.67 0.10 1.33
C ILE A 30 1.10 0.55 -0.02
N PHE A 31 1.29 1.82 -0.36
CA PHE A 31 0.87 2.40 -1.64
C PHE A 31 2.02 2.42 -2.63
N PHE A 32 1.71 2.05 -3.87
CA PHE A 32 2.63 2.04 -5.00
C PHE A 32 2.11 2.93 -6.13
N ASN A 33 3.01 3.50 -6.92
CA ASN A 33 2.66 4.18 -8.17
C ASN A 33 2.59 3.19 -9.34
N GLU A 34 2.27 3.70 -10.53
CA GLU A 34 2.17 2.90 -11.76
C GLU A 34 3.50 2.25 -12.18
N LYS A 35 4.64 2.80 -11.74
CA LYS A 35 5.99 2.26 -11.97
C LYS A 35 6.38 1.16 -10.96
N GLY A 36 5.53 0.91 -9.95
CA GLY A 36 5.81 -0.05 -8.88
C GLY A 36 6.73 0.50 -7.77
N GLU A 37 6.92 1.81 -7.71
CA GLU A 37 7.70 2.48 -6.66
C GLU A 37 6.82 2.77 -5.45
N VAL A 38 7.40 2.74 -4.26
CA VAL A 38 6.67 2.98 -3.01
C VAL A 38 6.38 4.47 -2.85
N VAL A 39 5.09 4.83 -2.84
CA VAL A 39 4.62 6.19 -2.57
C VAL A 39 4.48 6.43 -1.07
N LYS A 40 3.94 5.46 -0.33
CA LYS A 40 3.68 5.57 1.11
C LYS A 40 3.72 4.20 1.79
N ARG A 41 4.54 4.05 2.84
CA ARG A 41 4.65 2.79 3.62
C ARG A 41 3.63 2.68 4.75
N GLU A 42 3.35 3.78 5.45
CA GLU A 42 2.42 3.83 6.58
C GLU A 42 0.96 4.05 6.12
N GLY A 43 0.54 3.33 5.08
CA GLY A 43 -0.77 3.54 4.45
C GLY A 43 -1.94 3.28 5.39
N ARG A 44 -1.80 2.32 6.33
CA ARG A 44 -2.85 1.99 7.31
C ARG A 44 -3.17 3.19 8.21
N HIS A 45 -2.14 3.79 8.82
CA HIS A 45 -2.31 4.97 9.67
C HIS A 45 -2.81 6.14 8.84
N PHE A 46 -2.20 6.37 7.67
CA PHE A 46 -2.60 7.45 6.77
C PHE A 46 -4.10 7.43 6.42
N VAL A 47 -4.64 6.27 6.03
CA VAL A 47 -6.08 6.13 5.72
C VAL A 47 -6.94 6.27 6.98
N THR A 48 -6.48 5.79 8.13
CA THR A 48 -7.24 5.89 9.39
C THR A 48 -7.37 7.35 9.81
N ASP A 49 -6.27 8.09 9.79
CA ASP A 49 -6.17 9.48 10.22
C ASP A 49 -6.95 10.44 9.30
N HIS A 50 -7.06 10.11 8.01
CA HIS A 50 -7.76 10.91 7.01
C HIS A 50 -9.08 10.28 6.56
N SER A 51 -9.64 9.35 7.35
CA SER A 51 -10.83 8.57 6.99
C SER A 51 -12.07 9.40 6.67
N GLN A 52 -12.13 10.66 7.12
CA GLN A 52 -13.22 11.60 6.85
C GLN A 52 -13.05 12.38 5.54
N ASP A 53 -11.88 12.35 4.92
CA ASP A 53 -11.56 13.12 3.71
C ASP A 53 -10.79 12.26 2.69
N ILE A 54 -11.57 11.59 1.83
CA ILE A 54 -11.04 10.70 0.80
C ILE A 54 -10.31 11.49 -0.30
N ASP A 55 -10.79 12.69 -0.62
CA ASP A 55 -10.21 13.51 -1.68
C ASP A 55 -8.80 13.98 -1.29
N ALA A 56 -8.60 14.33 -0.01
CA ALA A 56 -7.27 14.64 0.52
C ALA A 56 -6.31 13.43 0.46
N ILE A 57 -6.81 12.22 0.78
CA ILE A 57 -6.01 10.98 0.64
C ILE A 57 -5.56 10.80 -0.81
N LEU A 58 -6.49 10.89 -1.77
CA LEU A 58 -6.20 10.70 -3.18
C LEU A 58 -5.27 11.79 -3.72
N ALA A 59 -5.47 13.04 -3.31
CA ALA A 59 -4.60 14.14 -3.68
C ALA A 59 -3.17 13.92 -3.18
N ASN A 60 -2.97 13.47 -1.93
CA ASN A 60 -1.64 13.20 -1.39
C ASN A 60 -0.93 12.05 -2.13
N LEU A 61 -1.64 10.97 -2.41
CA LEU A 61 -1.08 9.78 -3.06
C LEU A 61 -0.71 10.00 -4.53
N ARG A 62 -1.33 10.97 -5.20
CA ARG A 62 -1.04 11.32 -6.59
C ARG A 62 0.10 12.32 -6.75
N GLN A 63 0.61 12.91 -5.67
CA GLN A 63 1.76 13.82 -5.75
C GLN A 63 3.00 13.00 -6.12
N GLU A 64 3.47 13.12 -7.36
CA GLU A 64 4.80 12.63 -7.74
C GLU A 64 5.84 13.39 -6.91
N LYS A 65 6.73 12.66 -6.23
CA LYS A 65 7.97 13.25 -5.71
C LYS A 65 8.72 13.86 -6.91
N LYS A 66 8.59 15.18 -7.09
CA LYS A 66 9.57 15.98 -7.84
C LYS A 66 10.83 16.03 -6.99
N GLU A 67 11.72 15.07 -7.18
CA GLU A 67 13.15 15.23 -6.90
C GLU A 67 13.88 15.34 -8.25
#